data_AF-A0A1B6FUE4-F1
#
_entry.id   AF-A0A1B6FUE4-F1
#
_cell.length_a   1.000
_cell.length_b   1.000
_cell.length_c   1.000
_cell.angle_alpha   90.00
_cell.angle_beta   90.00
_cell.angle_gamma   90.00
#
_symmetry.space_group_name_H-M   'P 1'
#
loop_
_entity.id
_entity.type
_entity.pdbx_description
1 polymer ?
#
loop_
_entity_poly.entity_id
_entity_poly.type
_entity_poly.pdbx_seq_one_letter_code
_entity_poly.pdbx_strand_id
1 'polypeptide(L)'
;LDLLPRDWVQNLWKDDFSEAVEFPTEYEMFLENTNISELMSTASSFIRGWLEAADNTSGANRMSVSHNRSSLNASIVDSNSWQSLISNNVQHKALVAMLSIFILRGKTEKQFEEKRLGLIATDFYLMLLAIPGSQVFHIFNPILYSHAIENLKICSVLT
;
A
#
# COMPACT_ATOMS: atom_id res chain seq x y z
N LEU A 1 4.10 13.05 -1.02
CA LEU A 1 2.65 12.85 -1.23
C LEU A 1 1.89 14.17 -1.18
N ASP A 2 2.38 15.16 -0.44
CA ASP A 2 1.78 16.51 -0.35
C ASP A 2 1.71 17.27 -1.67
N LEU A 3 2.59 16.93 -2.62
CA LEU A 3 2.60 17.48 -3.98
C LEU A 3 1.47 16.95 -4.87
N LEU A 4 0.68 15.97 -4.42
CA LEU A 4 -0.48 15.48 -5.17
C LEU A 4 -1.73 16.31 -4.83
N PRO A 5 -2.35 16.99 -5.81
CA PRO A 5 -3.55 17.78 -5.59
C PRO A 5 -4.70 16.93 -5.06
N ARG A 6 -5.44 17.47 -4.08
CA ARG A 6 -6.52 16.75 -3.39
C ARG A 6 -7.67 16.36 -4.31
N ASP A 7 -7.99 17.23 -5.26
CA ASP A 7 -8.99 17.03 -6.31
C ASP A 7 -8.56 15.93 -7.30
N TRP A 8 -7.29 15.92 -7.71
CA TRP A 8 -6.74 14.84 -8.54
C TRP A 8 -6.85 13.48 -7.85
N VAL A 9 -6.42 13.41 -6.57
CA VAL A 9 -6.57 12.20 -5.76
C VAL A 9 -8.04 11.80 -5.66
N GLN A 10 -8.93 12.74 -5.33
CA GLN A 10 -10.36 12.45 -5.18
C GLN A 10 -10.99 11.93 -6.48
N ASN A 11 -10.56 12.42 -7.64
CA ASN A 11 -11.08 11.97 -8.93
C ASN A 11 -10.67 10.53 -9.23
N LEU A 12 -9.43 10.13 -8.94
CA LEU A 12 -9.01 8.73 -9.06
C LEU A 12 -9.82 7.79 -8.15
N TRP A 13 -10.09 8.21 -6.92
CA TRP A 13 -10.93 7.45 -6.00
C TRP A 13 -12.39 7.35 -6.45
N LYS A 14 -12.90 8.34 -7.21
CA LYS A 14 -14.26 8.28 -7.80
C LYS A 14 -14.32 7.39 -9.03
N ASP A 15 -13.21 7.28 -9.75
CA ASP A 15 -13.06 6.43 -10.94
C ASP A 15 -12.71 4.96 -10.60
N ASP A 16 -12.55 4.65 -9.31
CA ASP A 16 -12.11 3.34 -8.81
C ASP A 16 -10.78 2.86 -9.42
N PHE A 17 -9.93 3.80 -9.86
CA PHE A 17 -8.63 3.50 -10.48
C PHE A 17 -8.74 2.64 -11.75
N SER A 18 -9.77 2.89 -12.56
CA SER A 18 -10.08 2.07 -13.73
C SER A 18 -9.07 2.27 -14.87
N GLU A 19 -8.55 3.48 -15.03
CA GLU A 19 -7.62 3.84 -16.11
C GLU A 19 -6.38 4.60 -15.61
N ALA A 20 -5.28 4.46 -16.36
CA ALA A 20 -4.05 5.18 -16.07
C ALA A 20 -4.24 6.68 -16.36
N VAL A 21 -3.92 7.53 -15.38
CA VAL A 21 -3.90 8.99 -15.53
C VAL A 21 -2.47 9.48 -15.37
N GLU A 22 -2.11 10.56 -16.05
CA GLU A 22 -0.82 11.20 -15.87
C GLU A 22 -0.70 11.84 -14.48
N PHE A 23 0.54 11.86 -13.94
CA PHE A 23 0.79 12.57 -12.70
C PHE A 23 0.66 14.09 -12.92
N PRO A 24 0.28 14.84 -11.87
CA PRO A 24 0.42 16.30 -11.87
C PRO A 24 1.87 16.70 -12.17
N THR A 25 2.06 17.78 -12.94
CA THR A 25 3.37 18.24 -13.41
C THR A 25 4.40 18.40 -12.29
N GLU A 26 4.00 18.98 -11.16
CA GLU A 26 4.88 19.16 -9.99
C GLU A 26 5.33 17.82 -9.38
N TYR A 27 4.46 16.81 -9.40
CA TYR A 27 4.79 15.48 -8.92
C TYR A 27 5.71 14.75 -9.90
N GLU A 28 5.48 14.89 -11.20
CA GLU A 28 6.34 14.29 -12.24
C GLU A 28 7.77 14.86 -12.15
N MET A 29 7.93 16.18 -12.01
CA MET A 29 9.26 16.79 -11.78
C MET A 29 9.95 16.28 -10.50
N PHE A 30 9.17 15.99 -9.46
CA PHE A 30 9.69 15.37 -8.25
C PHE A 30 10.16 13.94 -8.50
N LEU A 31 9.42 13.16 -9.30
CA LEU A 31 9.77 11.78 -9.65
C LEU A 31 11.06 11.71 -10.48
N GLU A 32 11.30 12.63 -11.41
CA GLU A 32 12.54 12.68 -12.21
C GLU A 32 13.80 12.76 -11.34
N ASN A 33 13.69 13.36 -10.15
CA ASN A 33 14.80 13.55 -9.22
C ASN A 33 14.78 12.55 -8.05
N THR A 34 13.86 11.59 -8.04
CA THR A 34 13.63 10.68 -6.91
C THR A 34 13.73 9.22 -7.36
N ASN A 35 14.53 8.41 -6.64
CA ASN A 35 14.52 6.96 -6.83
C ASN A 35 13.26 6.34 -6.22
N ILE A 36 12.12 6.48 -6.91
CA ILE A 36 10.81 6.03 -6.41
C ILE A 36 10.76 4.50 -6.24
N SER A 37 11.50 3.77 -7.07
CA SER A 37 11.66 2.32 -6.99
C SER A 37 12.23 1.92 -5.63
N GLU A 38 13.36 2.52 -5.24
CA GLU A 38 14.01 2.25 -3.96
C GLU A 38 13.12 2.69 -2.80
N LEU A 39 12.50 3.87 -2.88
CA LEU A 39 11.61 4.37 -1.84
C LEU A 39 10.44 3.41 -1.56
N MET A 40 9.77 2.91 -2.62
CA MET A 40 8.67 1.94 -2.48
C MET A 40 9.15 0.61 -1.90
N SER A 41 10.27 0.07 -2.37
CA SER A 41 10.82 -1.19 -1.84
C SER A 41 11.25 -1.07 -0.38
N THR A 42 11.89 0.04 0.00
CA THR A 42 12.27 0.32 1.40
C THR A 42 11.04 0.46 2.29
N ALA A 43 10.01 1.19 1.82
CA ALA A 43 8.75 1.33 2.57
C ALA A 43 8.02 -0.02 2.73
N SER A 44 7.94 -0.82 1.66
CA SER A 44 7.37 -2.18 1.71
C SER A 44 8.12 -3.08 2.70
N SER A 45 9.46 -3.07 2.65
CA SER A 45 10.31 -3.83 3.59
C SER A 45 10.13 -3.38 5.04
N PHE A 46 10.05 -2.07 5.28
CA PHE A 46 9.79 -1.53 6.61
C PHE A 46 8.42 -1.98 7.14
N ILE A 47 7.36 -1.89 6.35
CA ILE A 47 6.02 -2.36 6.74
C ILE A 47 6.03 -3.86 7.04
N ARG A 48 6.75 -4.66 6.26
CA ARG A 48 6.87 -6.10 6.50
C ARG A 48 7.52 -6.41 7.85
N GLY A 49 8.70 -5.82 8.11
CA GLY A 49 9.38 -6.01 9.40
C GLY A 49 8.57 -5.46 10.58
N TRP A 50 7.86 -4.36 10.37
CA TRP A 50 6.93 -3.80 11.36
C TRP A 50 5.80 -4.79 11.69
N LEU A 51 5.14 -5.38 10.69
CA LEU A 51 4.09 -6.39 10.91
C LEU A 51 4.63 -7.65 11.62
N GLU A 52 5.78 -8.16 11.19
CA GLU A 52 6.41 -9.36 11.79
C GLU A 52 6.78 -9.15 13.27
N ALA A 53 7.21 -7.95 13.65
CA ALA A 53 7.52 -7.64 15.05
C ALA A 53 6.29 -7.71 15.97
N ALA A 54 5.10 -7.37 15.46
CA ALA A 54 3.85 -7.49 16.22
C ALA A 54 3.43 -8.95 16.44
N ASP A 55 3.62 -9.81 15.43
CA ASP A 55 3.31 -11.23 15.52
C ASP A 55 4.23 -11.96 16.51
N ASN A 56 5.53 -11.65 16.51
CA ASN A 56 6.50 -12.25 17.42
C ASN A 56 6.25 -11.90 18.89
N THR A 57 5.76 -10.68 19.16
CA THR A 57 5.37 -10.25 20.50
C THR A 57 4.10 -10.98 20.99
N SER A 58 3.24 -11.36 20.05
CA SER A 58 1.96 -12.04 20.31
C SER A 58 2.09 -13.56 20.50
N GLY A 59 3.21 -14.17 20.08
CA GLY A 59 3.47 -15.61 20.19
C GLY A 59 3.92 -16.09 21.57
N ALA A 60 4.63 -15.25 22.34
CA ALA A 60 5.15 -15.63 23.67
C ALA A 60 4.09 -15.73 24.78
N ASN A 61 2.91 -15.13 24.59
CA ASN A 61 1.84 -15.06 25.59
C ASN A 61 0.67 -16.04 25.36
N ARG A 62 0.74 -16.93 24.36
CA ARG A 62 -0.38 -17.85 24.03
C ARG A 62 -0.50 -19.08 24.94
N MET A 63 0.29 -19.15 26.01
CA MET A 63 0.19 -20.21 27.03
C MET A 63 -0.25 -19.63 28.38
N SER A 64 -1.42 -19.01 28.42
CA SER A 64 -2.18 -18.84 29.67
C SER A 64 -3.67 -18.75 29.36
N VAL A 65 -4.31 -19.92 29.38
CA VAL A 65 -5.75 -20.03 29.61
C VAL A 65 -5.99 -19.69 31.08
N SER A 66 -6.65 -18.58 31.35
CA SER A 66 -7.42 -18.43 32.59
C SER A 66 -8.52 -17.40 32.42
N HIS A 67 -9.70 -17.78 32.89
CA HIS A 67 -10.93 -17.04 32.87
C HIS A 67 -10.82 -15.77 33.72
N ASN A 68 -11.15 -14.61 33.13
CA ASN A 68 -12.10 -13.66 33.71
C ASN A 68 -12.41 -12.53 32.74
N ARG A 69 -13.69 -12.36 32.43
CA ARG A 69 -14.23 -11.19 31.73
C ARG A 69 -14.18 -10.00 32.69
N SER A 70 -13.20 -9.13 32.52
CA SER A 70 -13.27 -7.75 32.98
C SER A 70 -12.52 -6.85 32.00
N SER A 71 -13.27 -5.94 31.41
CA SER A 71 -12.82 -4.79 30.62
C SER A 71 -11.58 -4.13 31.23
N LEU A 72 -10.46 -4.16 30.50
CA LEU A 72 -9.36 -3.20 30.40
C LEU A 72 -8.20 -4.03 29.85
N ASN A 73 -7.84 -3.85 28.57
CA ASN A 73 -6.57 -4.20 27.90
C ASN A 73 -6.77 -4.32 26.37
N ALA A 74 -7.67 -3.52 25.79
CA ALA A 74 -7.73 -3.33 24.34
C ALA A 74 -6.51 -2.55 23.79
N SER A 75 -5.55 -2.15 24.64
CA SER A 75 -4.51 -1.18 24.31
C SER A 75 -3.22 -1.75 23.70
N ILE A 76 -3.10 -3.07 23.53
CA ILE A 76 -1.88 -3.69 22.96
C ILE A 76 -2.12 -4.22 21.54
N VAL A 77 -3.37 -4.38 21.10
CA VAL A 77 -3.71 -4.98 19.80
C VAL A 77 -3.74 -3.96 18.66
N ASP A 78 -3.58 -2.66 18.96
CA ASP A 78 -3.77 -1.56 18.00
C ASP A 78 -2.49 -0.96 17.42
N SER A 79 -1.29 -1.36 17.87
CA SER A 79 -0.06 -0.65 17.52
C SER A 79 0.27 -0.69 16.03
N ASN A 80 -0.06 -1.82 15.37
CA ASN A 80 0.34 -2.09 13.99
C ASN A 80 -0.84 -2.12 13.02
N SER A 81 -1.64 -1.05 13.03
CA SER A 81 -2.85 -0.91 12.23
C SER A 81 -2.81 0.34 11.33
N TRP A 82 -3.73 0.40 10.36
CA TRP A 82 -3.96 1.61 9.58
C TRP A 82 -4.37 2.81 10.44
N GLN A 83 -5.10 2.59 11.53
CA GLN A 83 -5.45 3.64 12.48
C GLN A 83 -4.19 4.30 13.05
N SER A 84 -3.18 3.49 13.41
CA SER A 84 -1.87 3.97 13.89
C SER A 84 -1.14 4.78 12.81
N LEU A 85 -1.07 4.28 11.57
CA LEU A 85 -0.43 4.99 10.45
C LEU A 85 -1.09 6.34 10.15
N ILE A 86 -2.42 6.39 10.13
CA ILE A 86 -3.17 7.63 9.89
C ILE A 86 -2.99 8.61 11.04
N SER A 87 -2.94 8.14 12.29
CA SER A 87 -2.64 8.98 13.45
C SER A 87 -1.22 9.56 13.40
N ASN A 88 -0.31 8.90 12.67
CA ASN A 88 1.04 9.39 12.34
C ASN A 88 1.09 10.15 11.00
N ASN A 89 -0.04 10.69 10.53
CA ASN A 89 -0.16 11.53 9.33
C ASN A 89 0.18 10.84 8.00
N VAL A 90 0.06 9.51 7.90
CA VAL A 90 0.18 8.82 6.61
C VAL A 90 -1.02 9.16 5.72
N GLN A 91 -0.73 9.79 4.58
CA GLN A 91 -1.72 10.16 3.57
C GLN A 91 -2.12 8.96 2.71
N HIS A 92 -2.82 8.00 3.31
CA HIS A 92 -3.21 6.74 2.67
C HIS A 92 -3.91 6.92 1.32
N LYS A 93 -4.81 7.90 1.17
CA LYS A 93 -5.50 8.17 -0.10
C LYS A 93 -4.56 8.60 -1.23
N ALA A 94 -3.60 9.47 -0.93
CA ALA A 94 -2.60 9.92 -1.89
C ALA A 94 -1.60 8.81 -2.20
N LEU A 95 -1.23 8.00 -1.20
CA LEU A 95 -0.36 6.84 -1.38
C LEU A 95 -1.00 5.81 -2.34
N VAL A 96 -2.24 5.40 -2.09
CA VAL A 96 -2.94 4.44 -2.97
C VAL A 96 -3.14 5.01 -4.38
N ALA A 97 -3.49 6.29 -4.49
CA ALA A 97 -3.60 6.96 -5.80
C ALA A 97 -2.27 6.92 -6.57
N MET A 98 -1.15 7.23 -5.92
CA MET A 98 0.17 7.14 -6.54
C MET A 98 0.52 5.71 -6.97
N LEU A 99 0.30 4.72 -6.09
CA LEU A 99 0.56 3.31 -6.41
C LEU A 99 -0.29 2.84 -7.59
N SER A 100 -1.55 3.30 -7.69
CA SER A 100 -2.44 2.92 -8.78
C SER A 100 -1.88 3.28 -10.16
N ILE A 101 -1.25 4.44 -10.30
CA ILE A 101 -0.66 4.88 -11.57
C ILE A 101 0.48 3.95 -11.98
N PHE A 102 1.40 3.62 -11.07
CA PHE A 102 2.50 2.69 -11.37
C PHE A 102 2.00 1.28 -11.68
N ILE A 103 0.98 0.79 -10.96
CA ILE A 103 0.35 -0.51 -11.22
C ILE A 103 -0.27 -0.51 -12.63
N LEU A 104 -1.04 0.51 -12.99
CA LEU A 104 -1.68 0.60 -14.30
C LEU A 104 -0.65 0.74 -15.43
N ARG A 105 0.38 1.59 -15.27
CA ARG A 105 1.48 1.74 -16.25
C ARG A 105 2.23 0.42 -16.46
N GLY A 106 2.55 -0.32 -15.40
CA GLY A 106 3.21 -1.62 -15.51
C GLY A 106 2.42 -2.67 -16.31
N LYS A 107 1.10 -2.51 -16.37
CA LYS A 107 0.21 -3.36 -17.16
C LYS A 107 0.12 -2.93 -18.63
N THR A 108 0.06 -1.62 -18.89
CA THR A 108 -0.17 -1.09 -20.24
C THR A 108 1.11 -0.88 -21.03
N GLU A 109 2.20 -0.49 -20.36
CA GLU A 109 3.44 -0.11 -20.99
C GLU A 109 4.32 -1.31 -21.36
N LYS A 110 5.04 -1.17 -22.47
CA LYS A 110 5.93 -2.22 -22.99
C LYS A 110 7.33 -2.15 -22.39
N GLN A 111 7.72 -0.99 -21.88
CA GLN A 111 9.05 -0.73 -21.36
C GLN A 111 9.32 -1.56 -20.10
N PHE A 112 10.51 -2.15 -20.03
CA PHE A 112 10.90 -2.99 -18.89
C PHE A 112 10.87 -2.22 -17.56
N GLU A 113 11.30 -0.96 -17.56
CA GLU A 113 11.33 -0.13 -16.35
C GLU A 113 9.92 0.14 -15.80
N GLU A 114 8.95 0.44 -16.66
CA GLU A 114 7.53 0.62 -16.25
C GLU A 114 6.94 -0.68 -15.69
N LYS A 115 7.23 -1.83 -16.32
CA LYS A 115 6.83 -3.14 -15.80
C LYS A 115 7.45 -3.42 -14.44
N ARG A 116 8.74 -3.12 -14.27
CA ARG A 116 9.45 -3.30 -12.99
C ARG A 116 8.84 -2.41 -11.91
N LEU A 117 8.60 -1.13 -12.20
CA LEU A 117 7.96 -0.19 -11.28
C LEU A 117 6.55 -0.64 -10.92
N GLY A 118 5.76 -1.11 -11.88
CA GLY A 118 4.42 -1.65 -11.62
C GLY A 118 4.42 -2.88 -10.72
N LEU A 119 5.42 -3.76 -10.85
CA LEU A 119 5.59 -4.90 -9.94
C LEU A 119 5.98 -4.47 -8.52
N ILE A 120 6.86 -3.49 -8.38
CA ILE A 120 7.25 -2.93 -7.08
C ILE A 120 6.05 -2.25 -6.40
N ALA A 121 5.30 -1.45 -7.15
CA ALA A 121 4.07 -0.83 -6.66
C ALA A 121 3.01 -1.88 -6.29
N THR A 122 2.92 -2.97 -7.06
CA THR A 122 2.05 -4.12 -6.77
C THR A 122 2.42 -4.80 -5.46
N ASP A 123 3.69 -5.14 -5.24
CA ASP A 123 4.17 -5.71 -3.97
C ASP A 123 3.81 -4.79 -2.79
N PHE A 124 4.09 -3.49 -2.95
CA PHE A 124 3.80 -2.54 -1.88
C PHE A 124 2.29 -2.41 -1.62
N TYR A 125 1.46 -2.34 -2.65
CA TYR A 125 0.00 -2.32 -2.49
C TYR A 125 -0.53 -3.57 -1.77
N LEU A 126 -0.05 -4.76 -2.14
CA LEU A 126 -0.46 -6.00 -1.47
C LEU A 126 -0.01 -6.04 -0.01
N MET A 127 1.19 -5.50 0.30
CA MET A 127 1.63 -5.32 1.68
C MET A 127 0.73 -4.36 2.47
N LEU A 128 0.30 -3.26 1.86
CA LEU A 128 -0.65 -2.32 2.45
C LEU A 128 -2.01 -2.95 2.78
N LEU A 129 -2.45 -3.93 1.98
CA LEU A 129 -3.68 -4.69 2.24
C LEU A 129 -3.57 -5.62 3.44
N ALA A 130 -2.37 -6.14 3.72
CA ALA A 130 -2.11 -7.02 4.85
C ALA A 130 -2.17 -6.30 6.22
N ILE A 131 -2.07 -4.97 6.23
CA ILE A 131 -2.15 -4.19 7.46
C ILE A 131 -3.59 -4.21 8.03
N PRO A 132 -3.78 -4.53 9.32
CA PRO A 132 -5.08 -4.47 9.99
C PRO A 132 -5.81 -3.13 9.78
N GLY A 133 -7.10 -3.23 9.44
CA GLY A 133 -7.95 -2.06 9.16
C GLY A 133 -7.98 -1.63 7.68
N SER A 134 -7.32 -2.35 6.77
CA SER A 134 -7.27 -2.01 5.34
C SER A 134 -8.66 -1.90 4.69
N GLN A 135 -9.65 -2.69 5.14
CA GLN A 135 -11.04 -2.58 4.69
C GLN A 135 -11.76 -1.34 5.23
N VAL A 136 -11.53 -0.98 6.50
CA VAL A 136 -12.17 0.17 7.16
C VAL A 136 -11.73 1.49 6.52
N PHE A 137 -10.46 1.57 6.13
CA PHE A 137 -9.90 2.75 5.46
C PHE A 137 -9.95 2.67 3.93
N HIS A 138 -10.72 1.73 3.39
CA HIS A 138 -10.94 1.56 1.95
C HIS A 138 -9.66 1.38 1.12
N ILE A 139 -8.59 0.84 1.70
CA ILE A 139 -7.33 0.56 0.99
C ILE A 139 -7.56 -0.56 -0.04
N PHE A 140 -8.37 -1.55 0.32
CA PHE A 140 -8.86 -2.53 -0.63
C PHE A 140 -9.84 -1.89 -1.61
N ASN A 141 -9.45 -1.85 -2.88
CA ASN A 141 -10.33 -1.54 -4.01
C ASN A 141 -10.30 -2.75 -4.96
N PRO A 142 -11.45 -3.33 -5.33
CA PRO A 142 -11.50 -4.56 -6.12
C PRO A 142 -10.94 -4.39 -7.54
N ILE A 143 -11.11 -3.22 -8.15
CA ILE A 143 -10.62 -2.92 -9.51
C ILE A 143 -9.09 -2.80 -9.46
N LEU A 144 -8.56 -1.99 -8.55
CA LEU A 144 -7.11 -1.86 -8.35
C LEU A 144 -6.46 -3.20 -7.98
N TYR A 145 -7.10 -4.00 -7.13
CA TYR A 145 -6.62 -5.34 -6.80
C TYR A 145 -6.57 -6.25 -8.04
N SER A 146 -7.57 -6.19 -8.93
CA SER A 146 -7.53 -6.92 -10.20
C SER A 146 -6.31 -6.52 -11.04
N HIS A 147 -6.02 -5.22 -11.15
CA HIS A 147 -4.83 -4.73 -11.87
C HIS A 147 -3.52 -5.19 -11.23
N ALA A 148 -3.44 -5.18 -9.90
CA ALA A 148 -2.29 -5.70 -9.16
C ALA A 148 -2.05 -7.19 -9.46
N ILE A 149 -3.11 -8.02 -9.46
CA ILE A 149 -2.99 -9.45 -9.78
C ILE A 149 -2.64 -9.68 -11.26
N GLU A 150 -3.16 -8.87 -12.17
CA GLU A 150 -2.79 -8.91 -13.60
C GLU A 150 -1.29 -8.63 -13.80
N ASN A 151 -0.72 -7.64 -13.09
CA ASN A 151 0.72 -7.38 -13.12
C ASN A 151 1.56 -8.57 -12.67
N LEU A 152 1.14 -9.30 -11.62
CA LEU A 152 1.86 -10.49 -11.18
C LEU A 152 1.90 -11.59 -12.25
N LYS A 153 0.89 -11.68 -13.12
CA LYS A 153 0.89 -12.64 -14.23
C LYS A 153 1.98 -12.32 -15.25
N ILE A 154 2.39 -11.06 -15.40
CA ILE A 154 3.49 -10.66 -16.29
C ILE A 154 4.81 -11.34 -15.90
N CYS A 155 5.04 -11.57 -14.60
CA CYS A 155 6.22 -12.31 -14.11
C CYS A 155 6.30 -13.72 -14.68
N SER A 156 5.15 -14.40 -14.89
CA SER A 156 5.14 -15.76 -15.44
C SER A 156 5.60 -15.87 -16.89
N VAL A 157 5.67 -14.74 -17.61
CA VAL A 157 6.11 -14.66 -19.02
C VAL A 157 7.60 -14.26 -19.12
N LEU A 158 8.22 -13.84 -18.01
CA LEU A 158 9.64 -13.45 -17.94
C LEU A 158 10.57 -14.60 -17.49
N THR A 159 10.03 -15.80 -17.31
CA THR A 159 10.73 -17.08 -17.05
C THR A 159 10.62 -17.98 -18.26
#